data_AF-A0A7C4R4W4-F1
#
_entry.id   AF-A0A7C4R4W4-F1
#
_cell.length_a   1.000
_cell.length_b   1.000
_cell.length_c   1.000
_cell.angle_alpha   90.00
_cell.angle_beta   90.00
_cell.angle_gamma   90.00
#
_symmetry.space_group_name_H-M   'P 1'
#
loop_
_entity.id
_entity.type
_entity.pdbx_description
1 polymer ?
#
loop_
_entity_poly.entity_id
_entity_poly.type
_entity_poly.pdbx_seq_one_letter_code
_entity_poly.pdbx_strand_id
1 'polypeptide(L)'
;MKLKNILWIVEILTIVFWAVFFMILLFINPYKADVSVFILFFLMLFFAFAFTWSLVELHLVTRFKGSEEIKSKSFSSFRHGFMVSLVLVGILFMQGAEVLTVWDGVVFVLAIILFEAYFLTRGNIMVENKE
;
A
#
# COMPACT_ATOMS: atom_id res chain seq x y z
N MET A 1 3.25 1.49 22.64
CA MET A 1 2.20 0.53 22.23
C MET A 1 2.80 -0.86 22.11
N LYS A 2 2.09 -1.92 22.56
CA LYS A 2 2.52 -3.31 22.35
C LYS A 2 2.36 -3.66 20.87
N LEU A 3 3.34 -4.34 20.29
CA LEU A 3 3.37 -4.72 18.87
C LEU A 3 2.08 -5.43 18.43
N LYS A 4 1.56 -6.32 19.29
CA LYS A 4 0.28 -7.00 19.09
C LYS A 4 -0.89 -6.04 18.81
N ASN A 5 -0.90 -4.87 19.44
CA ASN A 5 -1.98 -3.89 19.27
C ASN A 5 -1.96 -3.25 17.87
N ILE A 6 -0.78 -2.99 17.31
CA ILE A 6 -0.65 -2.42 15.96
C ILE A 6 -1.14 -3.43 14.93
N LEU A 7 -0.75 -4.69 15.07
CA LEU A 7 -1.14 -5.75 14.14
C LEU A 7 -2.68 -5.94 14.13
N TRP A 8 -3.30 -5.96 15.30
CA TRP A 8 -4.77 -6.01 15.43
C TRP A 8 -5.48 -4.82 14.77
N ILE A 9 -4.97 -3.60 14.95
CA ILE A 9 -5.56 -2.40 14.33
C ILE A 9 -5.49 -2.48 12.81
N VAL A 10 -4.34 -2.88 12.26
CA VAL A 10 -4.13 -2.99 10.81
C VAL A 10 -5.01 -4.08 10.22
N GLU A 11 -5.17 -5.20 10.91
CA GLU A 11 -6.03 -6.30 10.47
C GLU A 11 -7.50 -5.87 10.39
N ILE A 12 -8.00 -5.19 11.43
CA ILE A 12 -9.37 -4.66 11.44
C ILE A 12 -9.56 -3.64 10.31
N LEU A 13 -8.62 -2.70 10.14
CA LEU A 13 -8.68 -1.71 9.05
C LEU A 13 -8.71 -2.39 7.67
N THR A 14 -7.87 -3.40 7.46
CA THR A 14 -7.82 -4.15 6.20
C THR A 14 -9.19 -4.75 5.87
N ILE A 15 -9.83 -5.42 6.84
CA ILE A 15 -11.15 -6.01 6.67
C ILE A 15 -12.20 -4.94 6.36
N VAL A 16 -12.16 -3.81 7.06
CA VAL A 16 -13.10 -2.69 6.83
C VAL A 16 -12.96 -2.13 5.41
N PHE A 17 -11.74 -1.88 4.93
CA PHE A 17 -11.52 -1.35 3.58
C PHE A 17 -11.95 -2.33 2.49
N TRP A 18 -11.68 -3.63 2.66
CA TRP A 18 -12.19 -4.65 1.75
C TRP A 18 -13.72 -4.72 1.77
N ALA A 19 -14.35 -4.66 2.94
CA ALA A 19 -15.81 -4.68 3.06
C ALA A 19 -16.45 -3.49 2.34
N VAL A 20 -15.91 -2.27 2.53
CA VAL A 20 -16.38 -1.07 1.83
C VAL A 20 -16.16 -1.19 0.32
N PHE A 21 -15.01 -1.71 -0.12
CA PHE A 21 -14.74 -1.94 -1.54
C PHE A 21 -15.74 -2.93 -2.16
N PHE A 22 -16.02 -4.05 -1.50
CA PHE A 22 -17.03 -5.01 -1.96
C PHE A 22 -18.43 -4.41 -1.97
N MET A 23 -18.78 -3.55 -1.00
CA MET A 23 -20.05 -2.82 -1.04
C MET A 23 -20.14 -1.91 -2.27
N ILE A 24 -19.07 -1.20 -2.62
CA ILE A 24 -19.03 -0.37 -3.84
C ILE A 24 -19.27 -1.23 -5.09
N LEU A 25 -18.63 -2.40 -5.18
CA LEU A 25 -18.80 -3.31 -6.32
C LEU A 25 -20.22 -3.89 -6.45
N LEU A 26 -20.87 -4.21 -5.33
CA LEU A 26 -22.15 -4.91 -5.33
C LEU A 26 -23.36 -3.95 -5.41
N PHE A 27 -23.25 -2.77 -4.80
CA PHE A 27 -24.38 -1.85 -4.66
C PHE A 27 -24.37 -0.69 -5.66
N ILE A 28 -23.24 -0.40 -6.32
CA ILE A 28 -23.13 0.75 -7.21
C ILE A 28 -23.13 0.30 -8.66
N ASN A 29 -24.05 0.86 -9.45
CA ASN A 29 -24.12 0.61 -10.87
C ASN A 29 -23.05 1.45 -11.60
N PRO A 30 -22.05 0.82 -12.25
CA PRO A 30 -20.96 1.53 -12.90
C PRO A 30 -21.41 2.40 -14.09
N TYR A 31 -22.55 2.08 -14.71
CA TYR A 31 -23.07 2.82 -15.87
C TYR A 31 -23.84 4.09 -15.50
N LYS A 32 -24.13 4.30 -14.22
CA LYS A 32 -24.81 5.50 -13.70
C LYS A 32 -23.99 6.22 -12.63
N ALA A 33 -22.75 5.81 -12.43
CA ALA A 33 -21.91 6.29 -11.35
C ALA A 33 -21.34 7.67 -11.67
N ASP A 34 -21.48 8.61 -10.74
CA ASP A 34 -20.82 9.91 -10.81
C ASP A 34 -19.31 9.77 -10.61
N VAL A 35 -18.56 10.78 -11.06
CA VAL A 35 -17.10 10.87 -10.87
C VAL A 35 -16.67 10.68 -9.41
N SER A 36 -17.50 11.13 -8.45
CA SER A 36 -17.26 10.93 -7.02
C SER A 36 -17.19 9.46 -6.62
N VAL A 37 -18.05 8.61 -7.18
CA VAL A 37 -18.04 7.16 -6.95
C VAL A 37 -16.78 6.54 -7.51
N PHE A 38 -16.35 6.98 -8.70
CA PHE A 38 -15.13 6.51 -9.32
C PHE A 38 -13.91 6.82 -8.44
N ILE A 39 -13.78 8.06 -7.95
CA ILE A 39 -12.71 8.44 -7.01
C ILE A 39 -12.77 7.57 -5.74
N LEU A 40 -13.97 7.37 -5.19
CA LEU A 40 -14.15 6.55 -3.99
C LEU A 40 -13.73 5.09 -4.22
N PHE A 41 -14.04 4.53 -5.39
CA PHE A 41 -13.63 3.17 -5.78
C PHE A 41 -12.11 3.03 -5.76
N PHE A 42 -11.38 3.90 -6.46
CA PHE A 42 -9.91 3.85 -6.51
C PHE A 42 -9.28 4.10 -5.14
N LEU A 43 -9.84 5.03 -4.36
CA LEU A 43 -9.34 5.35 -3.02
C LEU A 43 -9.52 4.19 -2.04
N MET A 44 -10.68 3.52 -2.06
CA MET A 44 -10.92 2.34 -1.23
C MET A 44 -10.07 1.15 -1.65
N LEU A 45 -9.91 0.93 -2.96
CA LEU A 45 -9.03 -0.12 -3.49
C LEU A 45 -7.56 0.12 -3.11
N PHE A 46 -7.12 1.38 -3.19
CA PHE A 46 -5.79 1.80 -2.78
C PHE A 46 -5.53 1.50 -1.32
N PHE A 47 -6.43 1.91 -0.41
CA PHE A 47 -6.27 1.61 1.01
C PHE A 47 -6.34 0.11 1.29
N ALA A 48 -7.26 -0.62 0.65
CA ALA A 48 -7.38 -2.07 0.81
C ALA A 48 -6.06 -2.79 0.46
N PHE A 49 -5.43 -2.46 -0.67
CA PHE A 49 -4.12 -3.01 -1.01
C PHE A 49 -3.02 -2.52 -0.06
N ALA A 50 -3.02 -1.26 0.34
CA ALA A 50 -1.97 -0.69 1.18
C ALA A 50 -1.91 -1.39 2.53
N PHE A 51 -3.07 -1.58 3.16
CA PHE A 51 -3.16 -2.31 4.42
C PHE A 51 -2.88 -3.80 4.26
N THR A 52 -3.33 -4.43 3.16
CA THR A 52 -3.06 -5.85 2.89
C THR A 52 -1.55 -6.10 2.77
N TRP A 53 -0.83 -5.30 1.96
CA TRP A 53 0.60 -5.47 1.77
C TRP A 53 1.41 -5.14 3.03
N SER A 54 1.01 -4.08 3.75
CA SER A 54 1.61 -3.73 5.04
C SER A 54 1.46 -4.87 6.06
N LEU A 55 0.30 -5.53 6.09
CA LEU A 55 0.03 -6.67 6.98
C LEU A 55 0.89 -7.87 6.60
N VAL A 56 0.97 -8.20 5.30
CA VAL A 56 1.81 -9.30 4.79
C VAL A 56 3.26 -9.10 5.20
N GLU A 57 3.81 -7.90 5.02
CA GLU A 57 5.20 -7.62 5.38
C GLU A 57 5.41 -7.66 6.91
N LEU A 58 4.48 -7.12 7.70
CA LEU A 58 4.53 -7.23 9.16
C LEU A 58 4.49 -8.68 9.65
N HIS A 59 3.69 -9.54 9.01
CA HIS A 59 3.64 -10.97 9.28
C HIS A 59 4.93 -11.69 8.88
N LEU A 60 5.53 -11.28 7.76
CA LEU A 60 6.82 -11.80 7.31
C LEU A 60 7.93 -11.43 8.31
N VAL A 61 8.01 -10.16 8.71
CA VAL A 61 9.01 -9.67 9.68
C VAL A 61 8.83 -10.34 11.03
N THR A 62 7.60 -10.48 11.54
CA THR A 62 7.34 -11.19 12.82
C THR A 62 7.72 -12.67 12.79
N ARG A 63 7.60 -13.34 11.62
CA ARG A 63 7.95 -14.75 11.48
C ARG A 63 9.45 -15.00 11.30
N PHE A 64 10.16 -14.09 10.63
CA PHE A 64 11.56 -14.28 10.28
C PHE A 64 12.55 -13.49 11.16
N LYS A 65 12.11 -12.44 11.86
CA LYS A 65 12.97 -11.57 12.69
C LYS A 65 12.43 -11.49 14.13
N GLY A 66 13.33 -11.44 15.10
CA GLY A 66 13.01 -11.37 16.53
C GLY A 66 12.25 -10.10 16.91
N SER A 67 11.52 -10.15 18.03
CA SER A 67 10.55 -9.13 18.47
C SER A 67 11.07 -7.70 18.62
N GLU A 68 12.38 -7.52 18.78
CA GLU A 68 13.02 -6.21 19.01
C GLU A 68 13.16 -5.38 17.73
N GLU A 69 13.34 -6.00 16.55
CA GLU A 69 13.44 -5.29 15.26
C GLU A 69 12.09 -4.80 14.71
N ILE A 70 10.97 -5.24 15.31
CA ILE A 70 9.65 -5.09 14.70
C ILE A 70 9.09 -3.68 14.88
N LYS A 71 9.45 -3.00 15.98
CA LYS A 71 9.03 -1.61 16.20
C LYS A 71 9.67 -0.64 15.22
N SER A 72 10.96 -0.80 14.92
CA SER A 72 11.66 0.07 13.96
C SER A 72 11.22 -0.20 12.52
N LYS A 73 10.91 -1.46 12.18
CA LYS A 73 10.47 -1.85 10.84
C LYS A 73 9.01 -1.57 10.54
N SER A 74 8.14 -1.43 11.55
CA SER A 74 6.70 -1.23 11.33
C SER A 74 6.39 -0.05 10.40
N PHE A 75 7.06 1.10 10.58
CA PHE A 75 6.86 2.26 9.71
C PHE A 75 7.37 2.02 8.28
N SER A 76 8.46 1.26 8.12
CA SER A 76 8.97 0.88 6.80
C SER A 76 7.97 0.00 6.06
N SER A 77 7.33 -0.93 6.76
CA SER A 77 6.36 -1.85 6.13
C SER A 77 5.10 -1.14 5.66
N PHE A 78 4.62 -0.13 6.40
CA PHE A 78 3.53 0.72 5.92
C PHE A 78 3.91 1.52 4.67
N ARG A 79 5.13 2.08 4.65
CA ARG A 79 5.62 2.82 3.49
C ARG A 79 5.70 1.92 2.26
N HIS A 80 6.27 0.73 2.40
CA HIS A 80 6.38 -0.22 1.30
C HIS A 80 5.00 -0.67 0.81
N GLY A 81 4.07 -0.97 1.72
CA GLY A 81 2.68 -1.27 1.35
C GLY A 81 1.99 -0.14 0.60
N PHE A 82 2.23 1.12 0.98
CA PHE A 82 1.73 2.28 0.25
C PHE A 82 2.31 2.39 -1.16
N MET A 83 3.63 2.18 -1.33
CA MET A 83 4.29 2.22 -2.65
C MET A 83 3.76 1.14 -3.58
N VAL A 84 3.69 -0.11 -3.10
CA VAL A 84 3.19 -1.24 -3.90
C VAL A 84 1.74 -1.02 -4.32
N SER A 85 0.93 -0.47 -3.42
CA SER A 85 -0.48 -0.19 -3.74
C SER A 85 -0.62 0.96 -4.73
N LEU A 86 0.27 1.95 -4.68
CA LEU A 86 0.32 3.03 -5.65
C LEU A 86 0.68 2.50 -7.04
N VAL A 87 1.61 1.55 -7.13
CA VAL A 87 1.92 0.84 -8.38
C VAL A 87 0.69 0.12 -8.91
N LEU A 88 0.09 -0.76 -8.10
CA LEU A 88 -1.03 -1.60 -8.54
C LEU A 88 -2.24 -0.77 -8.99
N VAL A 89 -2.67 0.17 -8.14
CA VAL A 89 -3.83 1.01 -8.42
C VAL A 89 -3.53 2.01 -9.54
N GLY A 90 -2.30 2.54 -9.61
CA GLY A 90 -1.89 3.42 -10.70
C GLY A 90 -1.91 2.73 -12.06
N ILE A 91 -1.41 1.49 -12.15
CA ILE A 91 -1.48 0.69 -13.38
C ILE A 91 -2.94 0.40 -13.77
N LEU A 92 -3.77 -0.01 -12.81
CA LEU A 92 -5.21 -0.23 -13.03
C LEU A 92 -5.92 1.03 -13.52
N PHE A 93 -5.58 2.19 -12.95
CA PHE A 93 -6.12 3.48 -13.37
C PHE A 93 -5.69 3.84 -14.79
N MET A 94 -4.41 3.69 -15.12
CA MET A 94 -3.89 3.93 -16.48
C MET A 94 -4.51 2.98 -17.50
N GLN A 95 -4.77 1.72 -17.11
CA GLN A 95 -5.48 0.76 -17.94
C GLN A 95 -6.92 1.19 -18.20
N GLY A 96 -7.63 1.65 -17.16
CA GLY A 96 -9.00 2.16 -17.28
C GLY A 96 -9.10 3.46 -18.09
N ALA A 97 -8.04 4.26 -18.14
CA ALA A 97 -7.94 5.45 -18.97
C ALA A 97 -7.46 5.17 -20.41
N GLU A 98 -7.16 3.91 -20.75
CA GLU A 98 -6.61 3.48 -22.04
C GLU A 98 -5.25 4.15 -22.41
N VAL A 99 -4.54 4.68 -21.41
CA VAL A 99 -3.21 5.31 -21.58
C VAL A 99 -2.08 4.30 -21.34
N LEU A 100 -2.37 3.14 -20.78
CA LEU A 100 -1.36 2.15 -20.42
C LEU A 100 -0.75 1.48 -21.66
N THR A 101 0.40 1.99 -22.13
CA THR A 101 1.33 1.19 -22.94
C THR A 101 2.32 0.46 -22.04
N VAL A 102 2.96 -0.59 -22.56
CA VAL A 102 4.00 -1.34 -21.82
C VAL A 102 5.12 -0.41 -21.37
N TRP A 103 5.48 0.59 -22.19
CA TRP A 103 6.52 1.56 -21.86
C TRP A 103 6.10 2.50 -20.74
N ASP A 104 4.87 3.01 -20.78
CA ASP A 104 4.35 3.89 -19.73
C ASP A 104 4.27 3.16 -18.39
N GLY A 105 3.84 1.89 -18.40
CA GLY A 105 3.83 1.04 -17.22
C GLY A 105 5.23 0.80 -16.64
N VAL A 106 6.22 0.48 -17.48
CA VAL A 106 7.60 0.27 -17.04
C VAL A 106 8.20 1.55 -16.44
N VAL A 107 8.01 2.70 -17.09
CA VAL A 107 8.51 4.00 -16.59
C VAL A 107 7.86 4.35 -15.26
N PHE A 108 6.55 4.14 -15.13
CA PHE A 108 5.83 4.39 -13.89
C PHE A 108 6.34 3.53 -12.72
N VAL A 109 6.50 2.22 -12.96
CA VAL A 109 7.04 1.29 -11.96
C VAL A 109 8.47 1.68 -11.56
N LEU A 110 9.34 2.00 -12.54
CA LEU A 110 10.70 2.44 -12.27
C LEU A 110 10.75 3.72 -11.44
N ALA A 111 9.91 4.70 -11.73
CA ALA A 111 9.84 5.95 -10.96
C ALA A 111 9.52 5.68 -9.48
N ILE A 112 8.59 4.76 -9.21
CA ILE A 112 8.21 4.40 -7.84
C ILE A 112 9.32 3.61 -7.15
N ILE A 113 9.97 2.68 -7.85
CA ILE A 113 11.13 1.94 -7.29
C ILE A 113 12.27 2.90 -6.94
N LEU A 114 12.58 3.86 -7.81
CA LEU A 114 13.60 4.88 -7.54
C LEU A 114 13.22 5.76 -6.34
N PHE A 115 11.94 6.14 -6.26
CA PHE A 115 11.41 6.90 -5.13
C PHE A 115 11.53 6.10 -3.83
N GLU A 116 11.22 4.80 -3.84
CA GLU A 116 11.41 3.92 -2.70
C GLU A 116 12.89 3.76 -2.31
N ALA A 117 13.77 3.55 -3.30
CA ALA A 117 15.21 3.44 -3.09
C ALA A 117 15.79 4.67 -2.40
N TYR A 118 15.35 5.87 -2.79
CA TYR A 118 15.75 7.13 -2.14
C TYR A 118 15.45 7.13 -0.64
N PHE A 119 14.29 6.63 -0.22
CA PHE A 119 13.94 6.53 1.20
C PHE A 119 14.71 5.45 1.95
N LEU A 120 15.10 4.36 1.28
CA LEU A 120 15.97 3.34 1.87
C LEU A 120 17.37 3.90 2.15
N THR A 121 17.96 4.61 1.19
CA THR A 121 19.29 5.22 1.34
C THR A 121 19.31 6.26 2.46
N ARG A 122 18.32 7.16 2.52
CA ARG A 122 18.26 8.18 3.58
C ARG A 122 18.00 7.59 4.97
N GLY A 123 17.27 6.47 5.03
CA GLY A 123 17.03 5.73 6.28
C GLY A 123 18.32 5.15 6.88
N ASN A 124 19.23 4.65 6.05
CA ASN A 124 20.51 4.10 6.49
C ASN A 124 21.52 5.18 6.93
N ILE A 125 21.59 6.31 6.23
CA ILE A 125 22.56 7.39 6.51
C ILE A 125 22.37 7.99 7.93
N MET A 126 21.15 7.95 8.47
CA MET A 126 20.84 8.46 9.82
C MET A 126 21.20 7.48 10.96
N VAL A 127 21.49 6.22 10.64
CA VAL A 127 21.92 5.19 11.61
C VAL A 127 23.44 5.20 11.75
N GLU A 128 24.17 5.40 10.65
CA GLU A 128 25.64 5.47 10.63
C GLU A 128 26.18 6.71 11.37
N ASN A 129 25.43 7.82 11.39
CA ASN A 129 25.83 9.06 12.08
C ASN A 129 25.53 9.06 13.60
N LYS A 130 25.20 7.90 14.17
CA LYS A 130 24.91 7.72 15.60
C LYS A 130 25.88 6.75 16.32
N GLU A 131 26.84 6.19 15.60
CA GLU A 131 27.99 5.48 16.19
C GLU A 131 29.17 6.44 16.38
#